data_AF-A0A5J5ND60-F1
#
_entry.id   AF-A0A5J5ND60-F1
#
_cell.length_a   1.000
_cell.length_b   1.000
_cell.length_c   1.000
_cell.angle_alpha   90.00
_cell.angle_beta   90.00
_cell.angle_gamma   90.00
#
_symmetry.space_group_name_H-M   'P 1'
#
loop_
_entity.id
_entity.type
_entity.pdbx_description
1 polymer ?
#
loop_
_entity_poly.entity_id
_entity_poly.type
_entity_poly.pdbx_seq_one_letter_code
_entity_poly.pdbx_strand_id
1 'polypeptide(L)'
;METRMKAIKREMREISKEQESIKEGDSQVGAKLQAINDECQQLRRETDQIIQKAANSEIRLALMFQILEAREEGDFAKAHQLTALLREVVAMDELIAQIES
;
A
#
# COMPACT_ATOMS: atom_id res chain seq x y z
N MET A 1 19.30 59.75 16.75
CA MET A 1 18.17 59.22 15.95
C MET A 1 18.66 58.35 14.79
N GLU A 2 19.66 58.79 14.02
CA GLU A 2 20.21 58.01 12.88
C GLU A 2 20.83 56.66 13.25
N THR A 3 21.52 56.55 14.39
CA THR A 3 22.13 55.30 14.86
C THR A 3 21.10 54.22 15.16
N ARG A 4 19.99 54.60 15.81
CA ARG A 4 18.86 53.72 16.12
C ARG A 4 18.15 53.25 14.84
N MET A 5 17.97 54.15 13.87
CA MET A 5 17.41 53.81 12.55
C MET A 5 18.31 52.80 11.79
N LYS A 6 19.64 52.96 11.86
CA LYS A 6 20.60 52.03 11.25
C LYS A 6 20.57 50.65 11.92
N ALA A 7 20.41 50.59 13.25
CA ALA A 7 20.28 49.34 13.99
C ALA A 7 19.00 48.57 13.58
N ILE A 8 17.85 49.26 13.54
CA ILE A 8 16.58 48.66 13.11
C ILE A 8 16.69 48.12 11.68
N LYS A 9 17.28 48.87 10.74
CA LYS A 9 17.48 48.40 9.36
C LYS A 9 18.36 47.16 9.28
N ARG A 10 19.33 47.01 10.18
CA ARG A 10 20.18 45.81 10.24
C ARG A 10 19.38 44.62 10.75
N GLU A 11 18.66 44.78 11.86
CA GLU A 11 17.80 43.74 12.43
C GLU A 11 16.75 43.26 11.41
N MET A 12 16.09 44.19 10.70
CA MET A 12 15.12 43.82 9.66
C MET A 12 15.73 42.98 8.53
N ARG A 13 16.99 43.24 8.16
CA ARG A 13 17.68 42.43 7.14
C ARG A 13 18.02 41.04 7.65
N GLU A 14 18.46 40.92 8.91
CA GLU A 14 18.74 39.61 9.51
C GLU A 14 17.44 38.79 9.65
N ILE A 15 16.36 39.40 10.14
CA ILE A 15 15.02 38.76 10.17
C ILE A 15 14.58 38.32 8.77
N SER A 16 14.82 39.13 7.74
CA SER A 16 14.43 38.78 6.37
C SER A 16 15.17 37.54 5.86
N LYS A 17 16.47 37.40 6.17
CA LYS A 17 17.26 36.22 5.82
C LYS A 17 16.82 34.97 6.59
N GLU A 18 16.53 35.13 7.88
CA GLU A 18 16.01 34.03 8.71
C GLU A 18 14.66 33.53 8.17
N GLN A 19 13.76 34.46 7.81
CA GLN A 19 12.46 34.13 7.20
C GLN A 19 12.61 33.41 5.86
N GLU A 20 13.60 33.78 5.04
CA GLU A 20 13.89 33.08 3.78
C GLU A 20 14.38 31.65 4.03
N SER A 21 15.32 31.47 4.96
CA SER A 21 15.80 30.14 5.39
C SER A 21 14.69 29.26 5.95
N ILE A 22 13.78 29.81 6.76
CA ILE A 22 12.61 29.09 7.28
C ILE A 22 11.72 28.62 6.13
N LYS A 23 11.41 29.49 5.16
CA LYS A 23 10.58 29.12 4.00
C LYS A 23 11.20 28.01 3.16
N GLU A 24 12.52 28.06 2.95
CA GLU A 24 13.24 27.00 2.25
C GLU A 24 13.18 25.68 3.04
N GLY A 25 13.39 25.74 4.35
CA GLY A 25 13.25 24.60 5.25
C GLY A 25 11.86 23.97 5.20
N ASP A 26 10.81 24.79 5.32
CA ASP A 26 9.41 24.36 5.26
C ASP A 26 9.09 23.71 3.90
N SER A 27 9.58 24.29 2.80
CA SER A 27 9.41 23.72 1.46
C SER A 27 10.08 22.35 1.34
N GLN A 28 11.28 22.18 1.89
CA GLN A 28 11.99 20.89 1.86
C GLN A 28 11.28 19.84 2.73
N VAL A 29 10.82 20.23 3.92
CA VAL A 29 10.05 19.35 4.80
C VAL A 29 8.74 18.93 4.12
N GLY A 30 8.02 19.88 3.50
CA GLY A 30 6.80 19.60 2.75
C GLY A 30 7.03 18.61 1.60
N ALA A 31 8.09 18.80 0.82
CA ALA A 31 8.44 17.86 -0.26
C ALA A 31 8.73 16.44 0.25
N LYS A 32 9.46 16.31 1.36
CA LYS A 32 9.75 15.01 1.98
C LYS A 32 8.49 14.34 2.52
N LEU A 33 7.59 15.11 3.16
CA LEU A 33 6.32 14.58 3.65
C LEU A 33 5.43 14.09 2.51
N GLN A 34 5.40 14.81 1.39
CA GLN A 34 4.66 14.36 0.21
C GLN A 34 5.21 13.05 -0.32
N ALA A 35 6.54 12.93 -0.47
CA ALA A 35 7.18 11.69 -0.92
C ALA A 35 6.86 10.51 0.01
N ILE A 36 6.93 10.71 1.33
CA ILE A 36 6.55 9.69 2.32
C ILE A 36 5.08 9.30 2.14
N ASN A 37 4.18 10.27 1.97
CA ASN A 37 2.76 9.98 1.79
C ASN A 37 2.49 9.16 0.53
N ASP A 38 3.15 9.49 -0.58
CA ASP A 38 3.04 8.76 -1.85
C ASP A 38 3.55 7.32 -1.69
N GLU A 39 4.69 7.13 -1.02
CA GLU A 39 5.22 5.80 -0.68
C GLU A 39 4.26 5.02 0.21
N CYS A 40 3.69 5.64 1.26
CA CYS A 40 2.70 4.99 2.11
C CYS A 40 1.43 4.58 1.34
N GLN A 41 1.00 5.36 0.34
CA GLN A 41 -0.13 5.00 -0.52
C GLN A 41 0.21 3.83 -1.46
N GLN A 42 1.44 3.76 -1.94
CA GLN A 42 1.91 2.60 -2.70
C GLN A 42 1.96 1.35 -1.82
N LEU A 43 2.59 1.43 -0.65
CA LEU A 43 2.68 0.31 0.30
C LEU A 43 1.31 -0.23 0.71
N ARG A 44 0.32 0.66 0.91
CA ARG A 44 -1.07 0.24 1.19
C ARG A 44 -1.65 -0.59 0.05
N ARG A 45 -1.51 -0.12 -1.20
CA ARG A 45 -2.00 -0.84 -2.38
C ARG A 45 -1.34 -2.22 -2.54
N GLU A 46 -0.02 -2.28 -2.36
CA GLU A 46 0.73 -3.54 -2.42
C GLU A 46 0.32 -4.50 -1.30
N THR A 47 0.10 -3.97 -0.08
CA THR A 47 -0.37 -4.77 1.06
C THR A 47 -1.76 -5.34 0.81
N ASP A 48 -2.69 -4.55 0.29
CA ASP A 48 -4.04 -5.00 -0.02
C ASP A 48 -4.03 -6.13 -1.07
N GLN A 49 -3.18 -6.01 -2.09
CA GLN A 49 -2.97 -7.07 -3.09
C GLN A 49 -2.41 -8.35 -2.47
N ILE A 50 -1.44 -8.24 -1.55
CA ILE A 50 -0.88 -9.39 -0.84
C ILE A 50 -1.96 -10.08 0.00
N ILE A 51 -2.76 -9.31 0.75
CA ILE A 51 -3.85 -9.84 1.57
C ILE A 51 -4.86 -10.60 0.70
N GLN A 52 -5.25 -10.03 -0.43
CA GLN A 52 -6.18 -10.69 -1.36
C GLN A 52 -5.61 -12.00 -1.91
N LYS A 53 -4.33 -12.00 -2.34
CA LYS A 53 -3.65 -13.22 -2.81
C LYS A 53 -3.51 -14.28 -1.72
N ALA A 54 -3.27 -13.86 -0.48
CA ALA A 54 -3.21 -14.75 0.67
C ALA A 54 -4.56 -15.41 0.94
N ALA A 55 -5.64 -14.62 1.01
CA ALA A 55 -7.00 -15.12 1.21
C ALA A 55 -7.42 -16.13 0.12
N ASN A 56 -7.12 -15.85 -1.16
CA ASN A 56 -7.41 -16.79 -2.24
C ASN A 56 -6.60 -18.08 -2.11
N SER A 57 -5.34 -18.00 -1.67
CA SER A 57 -4.52 -19.17 -1.41
C SER A 57 -5.05 -20.01 -0.24
N GLU A 58 -5.53 -19.38 0.82
CA GLU A 58 -6.20 -20.07 1.93
C GLU A 58 -7.47 -20.79 1.48
N ILE A 59 -8.31 -20.14 0.66
CA ILE A 59 -9.50 -20.76 0.06
C ILE A 59 -9.13 -21.99 -0.76
N ARG A 60 -8.11 -21.89 -1.62
CA ARG A 60 -7.64 -23.02 -2.44
C ARG A 60 -7.14 -24.17 -1.57
N LEU A 61 -6.34 -23.88 -0.54
CA LEU A 61 -5.87 -24.89 0.41
C LEU A 61 -7.03 -25.57 1.14
N ALA A 62 -7.99 -24.81 1.63
CA ALA A 62 -9.17 -25.35 2.31
C ALA A 62 -9.96 -26.31 1.40
N LEU A 63 -10.19 -25.91 0.14
CA LEU A 63 -10.83 -26.78 -0.86
C LEU A 63 -10.02 -28.05 -1.13
N MET A 64 -8.70 -27.93 -1.26
CA MET A 64 -7.81 -29.08 -1.45
C MET A 64 -7.90 -30.06 -0.27
N PHE A 65 -7.91 -29.57 0.96
CA PHE A 65 -8.09 -30.42 2.15
C PHE A 65 -9.45 -31.11 2.17
N GLN A 66 -10.54 -30.38 1.89
CA GLN A 66 -11.89 -30.96 1.83
C GLN A 66 -12.04 -32.00 0.72
N ILE A 67 -11.33 -31.86 -0.41
CA ILE A 67 -11.28 -32.87 -1.48
C ILE A 67 -10.60 -34.14 -0.98
N LEU A 68 -9.47 -34.01 -0.25
CA LEU A 68 -8.77 -35.15 0.31
C LEU A 68 -9.64 -35.89 1.34
N GLU A 69 -10.28 -35.15 2.24
CA GLU A 69 -11.22 -35.69 3.24
C GLU A 69 -12.38 -36.43 2.56
N ALA A 70 -13.05 -35.82 1.57
CA ALA A 70 -14.15 -36.47 0.85
C ALA A 70 -13.70 -37.75 0.13
N ARG A 71 -12.46 -37.79 -0.38
CA ARG A 71 -11.90 -39.00 -1.00
C ARG A 71 -11.60 -40.08 0.05
N GLU A 72 -11.08 -39.69 1.20
CA GLU A 72 -10.84 -40.60 2.33
C GLU A 72 -12.15 -41.24 2.84
N GLU A 73 -13.22 -40.45 2.91
CA GLU A 73 -14.57 -40.89 3.28
C GLU A 73 -15.28 -41.72 2.20
N GLY A 74 -14.72 -41.80 0.98
CA GLY A 74 -15.32 -42.47 -0.17
C GLY A 74 -16.46 -41.69 -0.85
N ASP A 75 -16.67 -40.42 -0.48
CA ASP A 75 -17.64 -39.53 -1.12
C ASP A 75 -17.05 -38.88 -2.38
N PHE A 76 -16.99 -39.67 -3.45
CA PHE A 76 -16.47 -39.21 -4.74
C PHE A 76 -17.37 -38.16 -5.41
N ALA A 77 -18.66 -38.10 -5.07
CA ALA A 77 -19.57 -37.09 -5.60
C ALA A 77 -19.21 -35.71 -5.05
N LYS A 78 -19.05 -35.59 -3.72
CA LYS A 78 -18.57 -34.37 -3.07
C LYS A 78 -17.16 -34.00 -3.52
N ALA A 79 -16.24 -34.97 -3.60
CA ALA A 79 -14.89 -34.72 -4.09
C ALA A 79 -14.88 -34.15 -5.53
N HIS A 80 -15.77 -34.64 -6.41
CA HIS A 80 -15.92 -34.13 -7.77
C HIS A 80 -16.44 -32.69 -7.79
N GLN A 81 -17.48 -32.39 -7.00
CA GLN A 81 -18.03 -31.04 -6.88
C GLN A 81 -17.01 -30.03 -6.36
N LEU A 82 -16.29 -30.37 -5.29
CA LEU A 82 -15.23 -29.54 -4.74
C LEU A 82 -14.08 -29.33 -5.73
N THR A 83 -13.74 -30.36 -6.52
CA THR A 83 -12.73 -30.24 -7.58
C THR A 83 -13.18 -29.27 -8.68
N ALA A 84 -14.46 -29.30 -9.07
CA ALA A 84 -15.00 -28.35 -10.04
C ALA A 84 -14.93 -26.91 -9.49
N LEU A 85 -15.34 -26.70 -8.24
CA LEU A 85 -15.25 -25.41 -7.56
C LEU A 85 -13.81 -24.90 -7.47
N LEU A 86 -12.84 -25.75 -7.11
CA LEU A 86 -11.43 -25.37 -7.07
C LEU A 86 -10.92 -24.89 -8.44
N ARG A 87 -11.37 -25.51 -9.54
CA ARG A 87 -11.01 -25.05 -10.89
C ARG A 87 -11.58 -23.68 -11.21
N GLU A 88 -12.80 -23.39 -10.79
CA GLU A 88 -13.41 -22.06 -10.96
C GLU A 88 -12.63 -21.00 -10.19
N VAL A 89 -12.26 -21.27 -8.93
CA VAL A 89 -11.45 -20.35 -8.11
C VAL A 89 -10.09 -20.08 -8.76
N VAL A 90 -9.41 -21.11 -9.26
CA VAL A 90 -8.11 -20.94 -9.95
C VAL A 90 -8.26 -20.14 -11.24
N ALA A 91 -9.31 -20.38 -12.03
CA ALA A 91 -9.56 -19.62 -13.26
C ALA A 91 -9.86 -18.13 -12.97
N MET A 92 -10.57 -17.84 -11.88
CA MET A 92 -10.81 -16.46 -11.44
C MET A 92 -9.52 -15.77 -11.00
N ASP A 93 -8.65 -16.44 -10.26
CA ASP A 93 -7.32 -15.91 -9.88
C ASP A 93 -6.48 -15.53 -11.11
N GLU A 94 -6.46 -16.40 -12.13
CA GLU A 94 -5.72 -16.17 -13.37
C GLU A 94 -6.28 -14.96 -14.15
N LEU A 95 -7.60 -14.79 -14.18
CA LEU A 95 -8.24 -13.63 -14.82
C LEU A 95 -7.90 -12.33 -14.08
N ILE A 96 -7.95 -12.33 -12.74
CA ILE A 96 -7.59 -11.15 -11.94
C ILE A 96 -6.13 -10.78 -12.19
N ALA A 97 -5.22 -11.77 -12.22
CA ALA A 97 -3.81 -11.53 -12.51
C ALA A 97 -3.56 -10.93 -13.91
N GLN A 98 -4.42 -11.22 -14.90
CA GLN A 98 -4.33 -10.64 -16.25
C GLN A 98 -4.84 -9.20 -16.30
N ILE A 99 -5.83 -8.83 -15.46
CA ILE A 99 -6.38 -7.47 -15.40
C ILE A 99 -5.43 -6.51 -14.66
N GLU A 100 -4.70 -7.02 -13.67
CA GLU A 100 -3.76 -6.24 -12.86
C GLU A 100 -2.35 -6.11 -13.47
N SER A 101 -2.07 -6.81 -14.58
CA SER A 101 -0.81 -6.75 -15.35
C SER A 101 -0.79 -5.64 -16.38
#